data_AF-A0A838GPX7-F1
#
_entry.id   AF-A0A838GPX7-F1
#
_cell.length_a   1.000
_cell.length_b   1.000
_cell.length_c   1.000
_cell.angle_alpha   90.00
_cell.angle_beta   90.00
_cell.angle_gamma   90.00
#
_symmetry.space_group_name_H-M   'P 1'
#
loop_
_entity.id
_entity.type
_entity.pdbx_description
1 polymer ?
#
loop_
_entity_poly.entity_id
_entity_poly.type
_entity_poly.pdbx_seq_one_letter_code
_entity_poly.pdbx_strand_id
1 'polypeptide(L)'
;MAEQRDELTDRFLASPYVEGLPDRPGYRRMVVESLVTLGIEHSGDPMQWTPAIVELALTSWLADTVAGPPDEVAAAPDVLRAFVRFCHDEREVPASLRGETVDAVDLWRHAYEARIASESDDDLSEHLVQHWWRRIELLAGEVGDVDVLMGLAVAALPDEPFESAAVTTADGDQVSRLVLLCDRACDTLFDVEHRTACRRLLARAARRGSTVFSGRRDERRMAAAVVYAVGIANRSIGSGRSVLVRDVQTHFGIKGSLSDLAAELQCPAVPADGRESAPLHLGSAELLTSAGRKHIIAERDEALVWVRAVATELGREGRPDRRAAPS
;
A
#
# COMPACT_ATOMS: atom_id res chain seq x y z
N MET A 1 4.99 -1.68 -9.78
CA MET A 1 3.62 -2.20 -9.61
C MET A 1 2.89 -1.53 -8.45
N ALA A 2 3.24 -1.71 -7.18
CA ALA A 2 2.59 -1.01 -6.05
C ALA A 2 2.53 0.53 -6.23
N GLU A 3 3.64 1.15 -6.63
CA GLU A 3 3.74 2.59 -6.90
C GLU A 3 2.82 3.10 -8.03
N GLN A 4 2.59 2.30 -9.06
CA GLN A 4 1.67 2.63 -10.16
C GLN A 4 0.20 2.47 -9.74
N ARG A 5 -0.08 1.68 -8.70
CA ARG A 5 -1.43 1.46 -8.17
C ARG A 5 -1.87 2.70 -7.39
N ASP A 6 -1.04 3.15 -6.45
CA ASP A 6 -1.36 4.30 -5.59
C ASP A 6 -1.53 5.58 -6.41
N GLU A 7 -0.65 5.84 -7.38
CA GLU A 7 -0.76 7.02 -8.25
C GLU A 7 -2.06 7.00 -9.08
N LEU A 8 -2.42 5.85 -9.65
CA LEU A 8 -3.64 5.73 -10.44
C LEU A 8 -4.88 5.96 -9.57
N THR A 9 -4.90 5.37 -8.36
CA THR A 9 -5.95 5.59 -7.37
C THR A 9 -6.05 7.07 -7.01
N ASP A 10 -4.95 7.72 -6.67
CA ASP A 10 -4.93 9.15 -6.28
C ASP A 10 -5.44 10.05 -7.40
N ARG A 11 -5.03 9.80 -8.65
CA ARG A 11 -5.51 10.57 -9.82
C ARG A 11 -7.01 10.40 -10.04
N PHE A 12 -7.53 9.17 -9.94
CA PHE A 12 -8.96 8.93 -10.08
C PHE A 12 -9.74 9.64 -8.96
N LEU A 13 -9.29 9.51 -7.71
CA LEU A 13 -9.94 10.13 -6.55
C LEU A 13 -9.92 11.67 -6.60
N ALA A 14 -8.95 12.27 -7.29
CA ALA A 14 -8.87 13.71 -7.53
C ALA A 14 -9.63 14.17 -8.80
N SER A 15 -10.20 13.25 -9.57
CA SER A 15 -10.83 13.54 -10.87
C SER A 15 -12.31 13.96 -10.72
N PRO A 16 -12.91 14.66 -11.71
CA PRO A 16 -14.33 14.98 -11.67
C PRO A 16 -15.25 13.73 -11.76
N TYR A 17 -14.70 12.55 -12.10
CA TYR A 17 -15.49 11.31 -12.18
C TYR A 17 -16.01 10.84 -10.83
N VAL A 18 -15.47 11.34 -9.71
CA VAL A 18 -15.97 10.98 -8.38
C VAL A 18 -17.11 11.87 -7.87
N GLU A 19 -17.47 12.93 -8.60
CA GLU A 19 -18.58 13.80 -8.24
C GLU A 19 -19.90 13.01 -8.21
N GLY A 20 -20.62 13.07 -7.09
CA GLY A 20 -21.90 12.40 -6.90
C GLY A 20 -21.82 10.93 -6.50
N LEU A 21 -20.62 10.34 -6.42
CA LEU A 21 -20.44 9.03 -5.79
C LEU A 21 -20.57 9.15 -4.27
N PRO A 22 -21.02 8.10 -3.56
CA PRO A 22 -20.98 8.06 -2.10
C PRO A 22 -19.57 8.34 -1.59
N ASP A 23 -19.46 9.20 -0.57
CA ASP A 23 -18.18 9.63 0.01
C ASP A 23 -18.19 9.37 1.52
N ARG A 24 -17.93 8.11 1.90
CA ARG A 24 -17.53 7.78 3.27
C ARG A 24 -16.00 7.64 3.30
N PRO A 25 -15.32 8.11 4.36
CA PRO A 25 -13.85 8.09 4.42
C PRO A 25 -13.29 6.68 4.16
N GLY A 26 -12.49 6.52 3.11
CA GLY A 26 -11.77 5.28 2.82
C GLY A 26 -12.48 4.27 1.93
N TYR A 27 -13.82 4.19 1.93
CA TYR A 27 -14.55 3.18 1.15
C TYR A 27 -14.25 3.28 -0.35
N ARG A 28 -14.40 4.50 -0.91
CA ARG A 28 -14.16 4.74 -2.33
C ARG A 28 -12.73 4.36 -2.73
N ARG A 29 -11.75 4.69 -1.89
CA ARG A 29 -10.35 4.34 -2.10
C ARG A 29 -10.17 2.82 -2.15
N MET A 30 -10.74 2.09 -1.18
CA MET A 30 -10.67 0.64 -1.13
C MET A 30 -11.29 -0.02 -2.38
N VAL A 31 -12.45 0.45 -2.85
CA VAL A 31 -13.04 -0.06 -4.10
C VAL A 31 -12.08 0.16 -5.27
N VAL A 32 -11.56 1.37 -5.41
CA VAL A 32 -10.65 1.72 -6.53
C VAL A 32 -9.36 0.91 -6.47
N GLU A 33 -8.74 0.76 -5.30
CA GLU A 33 -7.54 -0.06 -5.13
C GLU A 33 -7.81 -1.53 -5.47
N SER A 34 -8.99 -2.05 -5.14
CA SER A 34 -9.43 -3.38 -5.54
C SER A 34 -9.57 -3.50 -7.06
N LEU A 35 -10.21 -2.53 -7.72
CA LEU A 35 -10.36 -2.48 -9.18
C LEU A 35 -9.02 -2.39 -9.91
N VAL A 36 -8.11 -1.55 -9.43
CA VAL A 36 -6.75 -1.41 -9.96
C VAL A 36 -6.00 -2.75 -9.87
N THR A 37 -6.17 -3.47 -8.75
CA THR A 37 -5.58 -4.80 -8.55
C THR A 37 -6.13 -5.79 -9.57
N LEU A 38 -7.45 -5.85 -9.73
CA LEU A 38 -8.11 -6.73 -10.68
C LEU A 38 -7.60 -6.49 -12.11
N GLY A 39 -7.50 -5.22 -12.53
CA GLY A 39 -7.02 -4.84 -13.86
C GLY A 39 -5.60 -5.32 -14.13
N ILE A 40 -4.69 -5.19 -13.15
CA ILE A 40 -3.32 -5.71 -13.25
C ILE A 40 -3.32 -7.24 -13.38
N GLU A 41 -4.07 -7.94 -12.52
CA GLU A 41 -4.05 -9.41 -12.49
C GLU A 41 -4.62 -10.02 -13.78
N HIS A 42 -5.62 -9.37 -14.40
CA HIS A 42 -6.34 -9.95 -15.53
C HIS A 42 -5.86 -9.46 -16.90
N SER A 43 -5.21 -8.30 -16.96
CA SER A 43 -4.76 -7.72 -18.24
C SER A 43 -3.30 -7.27 -18.24
N GLY A 44 -2.64 -7.22 -17.08
CA GLY A 44 -1.31 -6.63 -16.92
C GLY A 44 -1.31 -5.09 -16.93
N ASP A 45 -2.46 -4.45 -17.16
CA ASP A 45 -2.64 -3.00 -17.24
C ASP A 45 -3.89 -2.58 -16.42
N PRO A 46 -3.74 -1.82 -15.32
CA PRO A 46 -4.88 -1.42 -14.49
C PRO A 46 -5.90 -0.53 -15.21
N MET A 47 -5.53 0.07 -16.35
CA MET A 47 -6.40 0.93 -17.14
C MET A 47 -7.08 0.19 -18.30
N GLN A 48 -6.86 -1.12 -18.47
CA GLN A 48 -7.47 -1.90 -19.54
C GLN A 48 -8.77 -2.54 -19.08
N TRP A 49 -9.88 -1.84 -19.33
CA TRP A 49 -11.23 -2.32 -19.00
C TRP A 49 -12.00 -2.74 -20.25
N THR A 50 -12.54 -3.96 -20.19
CA THR A 50 -13.39 -4.57 -21.23
C THR A 50 -14.66 -5.12 -20.59
N PRO A 51 -15.72 -5.42 -21.37
CA PRO A 51 -16.94 -6.02 -20.84
C PRO A 51 -16.69 -7.30 -20.02
N ALA A 52 -15.73 -8.13 -20.44
CA ALA A 52 -15.37 -9.35 -19.73
C ALA A 52 -14.71 -9.09 -18.36
N ILE A 53 -13.89 -8.05 -18.24
CA ILE A 53 -13.28 -7.67 -16.96
C ILE A 53 -14.34 -7.07 -16.03
N VAL A 54 -15.33 -6.34 -16.58
CA VAL A 54 -16.48 -5.82 -15.82
C VAL A 54 -17.36 -6.96 -15.28
N GLU A 55 -17.68 -7.95 -16.11
CA GLU A 55 -18.39 -9.16 -15.68
C GLU A 55 -17.67 -9.83 -14.52
N LEU A 56 -16.36 -10.07 -14.66
CA LEU A 56 -15.56 -10.68 -13.61
C LEU A 56 -15.55 -9.85 -12.33
N ALA A 57 -15.40 -8.52 -12.46
CA ALA A 57 -15.41 -7.60 -11.33
C ALA A 57 -16.68 -7.76 -10.50
N LEU A 58 -17.84 -7.79 -11.15
CA LEU A 58 -19.15 -7.79 -10.49
C LEU A 58 -19.62 -9.18 -10.06
N THR A 59 -19.19 -10.25 -10.72
CA THR A 59 -19.66 -11.61 -10.42
C THR A 59 -18.77 -12.34 -9.41
N SER A 60 -17.47 -12.02 -9.37
CA SER A 60 -16.46 -12.89 -8.73
C SER A 60 -15.38 -12.15 -7.94
N TRP A 61 -15.37 -10.81 -7.94
CA TRP A 61 -14.28 -10.05 -7.32
C TRP A 61 -14.77 -9.06 -6.27
N LEU A 62 -15.64 -8.11 -6.65
CA LEU A 62 -16.02 -7.00 -5.78
C LEU A 62 -16.75 -7.48 -4.52
N ALA A 63 -17.61 -8.48 -4.63
CA ALA A 63 -18.30 -9.04 -3.46
C ALA A 63 -17.32 -9.68 -2.46
N ASP A 64 -16.21 -10.25 -2.95
CA ASP A 64 -15.23 -10.96 -2.12
C ASP A 64 -14.08 -10.05 -1.63
N THR A 65 -13.92 -8.87 -2.23
CA THR A 65 -12.74 -8.00 -1.99
C THR A 65 -13.08 -6.64 -1.41
N VAL A 66 -14.29 -6.15 -1.63
CA VAL A 66 -14.79 -4.89 -1.09
C VAL A 66 -15.75 -5.23 0.01
N ALA A 67 -15.46 -4.71 1.20
CA ALA A 67 -16.25 -4.95 2.38
C ALA A 67 -16.72 -3.59 2.92
N GLY A 68 -17.98 -3.47 3.31
CA GLY A 68 -18.59 -2.21 3.78
C GLY A 68 -20.01 -2.43 4.29
N PRO A 69 -20.62 -1.41 4.91
CA PRO A 69 -22.07 -1.38 5.14
C PRO A 69 -22.83 -1.72 3.83
N PRO A 70 -24.01 -2.37 3.91
CA PRO A 70 -24.73 -2.82 2.72
C PRO A 70 -25.01 -1.71 1.69
N ASP A 71 -25.29 -0.49 2.15
CA ASP A 71 -25.51 0.68 1.29
C ASP A 71 -24.25 1.12 0.53
N GLU A 72 -23.07 0.91 1.11
CA GLU A 72 -21.80 1.19 0.46
C GLU A 72 -21.42 0.11 -0.53
N VAL A 73 -21.48 -1.16 -0.12
CA VAL A 73 -21.22 -2.32 -0.99
C VAL A 73 -22.11 -2.25 -2.23
N ALA A 74 -23.41 -1.93 -2.07
CA ALA A 74 -24.33 -1.72 -3.19
C ALA A 74 -23.91 -0.59 -4.16
N ALA A 75 -23.07 0.36 -3.74
CA ALA A 75 -22.56 1.44 -4.57
C ALA A 75 -21.26 1.10 -5.33
N ALA A 76 -20.62 -0.05 -5.08
CA ALA A 76 -19.42 -0.48 -5.80
C ALA A 76 -19.56 -0.45 -7.34
N PRO A 77 -20.71 -0.84 -7.94
CA PRO A 77 -20.89 -0.74 -9.39
C PRO A 77 -20.87 0.70 -9.92
N ASP A 78 -21.30 1.69 -9.12
CA ASP A 78 -21.22 3.11 -9.50
C ASP A 78 -19.79 3.61 -9.52
N VAL A 79 -18.98 3.19 -8.55
CA VAL A 79 -17.54 3.46 -8.52
C VAL A 79 -16.84 2.79 -9.72
N LEU A 80 -17.16 1.52 -10.01
CA LEU A 80 -16.66 0.81 -11.19
C LEU A 80 -17.02 1.55 -12.49
N ARG A 81 -18.28 1.98 -12.64
CA ARG A 81 -18.74 2.74 -13.81
C ARG A 81 -17.91 4.02 -13.99
N ALA A 82 -17.72 4.78 -12.92
CA ALA A 82 -16.92 6.00 -12.95
C ALA A 82 -15.45 5.72 -13.28
N PHE A 83 -14.87 4.67 -12.70
CA PHE A 83 -13.49 4.28 -12.91
C PHE A 83 -13.21 3.81 -14.34
N VAL A 84 -14.12 3.01 -14.93
CA VAL A 84 -14.05 2.61 -16.35
C VAL A 84 -14.06 3.83 -17.26
N ARG A 85 -14.97 4.79 -17.02
CA ARG A 85 -15.04 6.02 -17.81
C ARG A 85 -13.73 6.80 -17.70
N PHE A 86 -13.23 7.02 -16.50
CA PHE A 86 -11.94 7.67 -16.28
C PHE A 86 -10.81 6.97 -17.06
N CYS A 87 -10.66 5.65 -16.94
CA CYS A 87 -9.63 4.89 -17.65
C CYS A 87 -9.76 4.99 -19.18
N HIS A 88 -10.99 4.98 -19.69
CA HIS A 88 -11.27 5.06 -21.12
C HIS A 88 -11.04 6.45 -21.70
N ASP A 89 -11.32 7.50 -20.93
CA ASP A 89 -11.06 8.89 -21.31
C ASP A 89 -9.54 9.17 -21.34
N GLU A 90 -8.80 8.73 -20.33
CA GLU A 90 -7.32 8.83 -20.29
C GLU A 90 -6.63 8.09 -21.45
N ARG A 91 -7.27 7.03 -21.97
CA ARG A 91 -6.76 6.22 -23.08
C ARG A 91 -7.34 6.57 -24.44
N GLU A 92 -8.18 7.59 -24.50
CA GLU A 92 -8.87 8.01 -25.72
C GLU A 92 -9.63 6.85 -26.41
N VAL A 93 -10.22 5.96 -25.62
CA VAL A 93 -10.99 4.80 -26.13
C VAL A 93 -12.22 5.30 -26.90
N PRO A 94 -12.49 4.76 -28.10
CA PRO A 94 -13.65 5.14 -28.91
C PRO A 94 -14.96 5.04 -28.14
N ALA A 95 -15.86 6.00 -28.36
CA ALA A 95 -17.14 6.10 -27.65
C ALA A 95 -18.01 4.83 -27.74
N SER A 96 -17.91 4.08 -28.86
CA SER A 96 -18.64 2.82 -29.03
C SER A 96 -18.15 1.72 -28.08
N LEU A 97 -16.83 1.55 -27.93
CA LEU A 97 -16.23 0.56 -27.03
C LEU A 97 -16.36 0.97 -25.57
N ARG A 98 -16.35 2.28 -25.30
CA ARG A 98 -16.67 2.85 -24.00
C ARG A 98 -18.11 2.56 -23.59
N GLY A 99 -19.06 2.80 -24.49
CA GLY A 99 -20.47 2.48 -24.30
C GLY A 99 -20.66 1.01 -23.95
N GLU A 100 -20.10 0.10 -24.76
CA GLU A 100 -20.19 -1.35 -24.53
C GLU A 100 -19.66 -1.77 -23.15
N THR A 101 -18.53 -1.21 -22.72
CA THR A 101 -17.93 -1.55 -21.41
C THR A 101 -18.72 -0.97 -20.24
N VAL A 102 -19.27 0.24 -20.39
CA VAL A 102 -20.13 0.87 -19.39
C VAL A 102 -21.48 0.17 -19.28
N ASP A 103 -22.07 -0.24 -20.40
CA ASP A 103 -23.34 -0.98 -20.45
C ASP A 103 -23.20 -2.36 -19.78
N ALA A 104 -22.02 -2.98 -19.86
CA ALA A 104 -21.72 -4.21 -19.13
C ALA A 104 -21.83 -4.03 -17.61
N VAL A 105 -21.54 -2.84 -17.06
CA VAL A 105 -21.71 -2.58 -15.63
C VAL A 105 -23.18 -2.65 -15.24
N ASP A 106 -24.06 -2.08 -16.07
CA ASP A 106 -25.51 -2.11 -15.83
C ASP A 106 -26.08 -3.52 -16.00
N LEU A 107 -25.58 -4.27 -16.98
CA LEU A 107 -25.99 -5.65 -17.22
C LEU A 107 -25.70 -6.55 -16.00
N TRP A 108 -24.51 -6.44 -15.43
CA TRP A 108 -24.06 -7.32 -14.35
C TRP A 108 -24.38 -6.80 -12.94
N ARG A 109 -24.83 -5.55 -12.80
CA ARG A 109 -25.25 -4.96 -11.52
C ARG A 109 -26.23 -5.84 -10.77
N HIS A 110 -27.26 -6.37 -11.44
CA HIS A 110 -28.27 -7.18 -10.78
C HIS A 110 -27.73 -8.49 -10.22
N ALA A 111 -26.76 -9.10 -10.90
CA ALA A 111 -26.09 -10.32 -10.41
C ALA A 111 -25.27 -10.02 -9.16
N TYR A 112 -24.58 -8.87 -9.15
CA TYR A 112 -23.86 -8.37 -7.98
C TYR A 112 -24.80 -8.10 -6.80
N GLU A 113 -25.87 -7.33 -7.02
CA GLU A 113 -26.90 -7.01 -6.01
C GLU A 113 -27.55 -8.27 -5.42
N ALA A 114 -27.87 -9.26 -6.27
CA ALA A 114 -28.43 -10.52 -5.81
C ALA A 114 -27.43 -11.33 -4.97
N ARG A 115 -26.14 -11.27 -5.31
CA ARG A 115 -25.08 -11.94 -4.55
C ARG A 115 -24.91 -11.30 -3.16
N ILE A 116 -24.75 -9.99 -3.09
CA ILE A 116 -24.56 -9.29 -1.81
C ILE A 116 -25.80 -9.42 -0.91
N ALA A 117 -27.00 -9.53 -1.50
CA ALA A 117 -28.23 -9.79 -0.76
C ALA A 117 -28.38 -11.26 -0.30
N SER A 118 -27.63 -12.19 -0.89
CA SER A 118 -27.60 -13.60 -0.50
C SER A 118 -26.56 -13.90 0.57
N GLU A 119 -25.56 -13.04 0.70
CA GLU A 119 -24.64 -13.01 1.84
C GLU A 119 -25.38 -12.40 3.04
N SER A 120 -25.23 -12.99 4.23
CA SER A 120 -25.85 -12.43 5.43
C SER A 120 -25.11 -11.16 5.85
N ASP A 121 -25.82 -10.20 6.48
CA ASP A 121 -25.18 -9.00 7.04
C ASP A 121 -24.05 -9.35 8.03
N ASP A 122 -24.15 -10.51 8.71
CA ASP A 122 -23.11 -11.07 9.57
C ASP A 122 -21.84 -11.47 8.78
N ASP A 123 -21.99 -12.15 7.63
CA ASP A 123 -20.84 -12.59 6.79
C ASP A 123 -20.09 -11.39 6.18
N LEU A 124 -20.82 -10.39 5.68
CA LEU A 124 -20.25 -9.15 5.13
C LEU A 124 -19.47 -8.38 6.20
N SER A 125 -20.02 -8.30 7.41
CA SER A 125 -19.40 -7.65 8.56
C SER A 125 -18.15 -8.39 9.04
N GLU A 126 -18.15 -9.72 9.03
CA GLU A 126 -16.95 -10.50 9.38
C GLU A 126 -15.82 -10.29 8.36
N HIS A 127 -16.10 -10.37 7.06
CA HIS A 127 -15.13 -10.10 6.00
C HIS A 127 -14.53 -8.68 6.09
N LEU A 128 -15.37 -7.70 6.41
CA LEU A 128 -15.00 -6.32 6.70
C LEU A 128 -13.95 -6.20 7.80
N VAL A 129 -14.22 -6.81 8.95
CA VAL A 129 -13.29 -6.80 10.09
C VAL A 129 -11.98 -7.45 9.69
N GLN A 130 -12.01 -8.57 8.99
CA GLN A 130 -10.79 -9.26 8.55
C GLN A 130 -9.96 -8.42 7.57
N HIS A 131 -10.59 -7.71 6.63
CA HIS A 131 -9.89 -6.82 5.70
C HIS A 131 -9.12 -5.72 6.44
N TRP A 132 -9.81 -4.98 7.31
CA TRP A 132 -9.21 -3.86 8.03
C TRP A 132 -8.22 -4.32 9.11
N TRP A 133 -8.45 -5.47 9.74
CA TRP A 133 -7.49 -6.09 10.63
C TRP A 133 -6.20 -6.47 9.90
N ARG A 134 -6.30 -7.05 8.70
CA ARG A 134 -5.14 -7.34 7.86
C ARG A 134 -4.36 -6.09 7.49
N ARG A 135 -5.03 -4.95 7.25
CA ARG A 135 -4.34 -3.66 7.04
C ARG A 135 -3.52 -3.28 8.28
N ILE A 136 -4.09 -3.42 9.48
CA ILE A 136 -3.38 -3.17 10.75
C ILE A 136 -2.17 -4.09 10.90
N GLU A 137 -2.30 -5.38 10.60
CA GLU A 137 -1.19 -6.34 10.65
C GLU A 137 -0.06 -6.00 9.68
N LEU A 138 -0.39 -5.56 8.46
CA LEU A 138 0.59 -5.08 7.50
C LEU A 138 1.33 -3.83 8.00
N LEU A 139 0.60 -2.84 8.52
CA LEU A 139 1.18 -1.62 9.10
C LEU A 139 2.08 -1.95 10.32
N ALA A 140 1.67 -2.93 11.13
CA ALA A 140 2.45 -3.43 12.26
C ALA A 140 3.78 -4.05 11.76
N GLY A 141 3.72 -4.83 10.69
CA GLY A 141 4.90 -5.34 9.99
C GLY A 141 5.85 -4.25 9.49
N GLU A 142 5.35 -3.07 9.10
CA GLU A 142 6.20 -1.94 8.67
C GLU A 142 7.04 -1.38 9.81
N VAL A 143 6.46 -1.29 11.00
CA VAL A 143 7.05 -0.63 12.18
C VAL A 143 7.72 -1.61 13.16
N GLY A 144 7.44 -2.90 13.02
CA GLY A 144 8.02 -4.00 13.80
C GLY A 144 6.97 -4.89 14.47
N ASP A 145 5.96 -4.30 15.09
CA ASP A 145 4.85 -5.01 15.74
C ASP A 145 3.63 -4.08 15.98
N VAL A 146 2.55 -4.66 16.52
CA VAL A 146 1.29 -3.95 16.74
C VAL A 146 1.37 -2.95 17.90
N ASP A 147 2.15 -3.22 18.95
CA ASP A 147 2.28 -2.34 20.11
C ASP A 147 3.02 -1.06 19.71
N VAL A 148 4.08 -1.20 18.91
CA VAL A 148 4.82 -0.10 18.29
C VAL A 148 3.91 0.68 17.34
N LEU A 149 3.07 0.01 16.54
CA LEU A 149 2.11 0.69 15.67
C LEU A 149 1.11 1.53 16.47
N MET A 150 0.56 0.99 17.55
CA MET A 150 -0.41 1.69 18.39
C MET A 150 0.23 2.87 19.14
N GLY A 151 1.50 2.74 19.55
CA GLY A 151 2.27 3.80 20.21
C GLY A 151 3.05 4.73 19.28
N LEU A 152 2.91 4.62 17.96
CA LEU A 152 3.77 5.30 17.00
C LEU A 152 3.68 6.83 17.14
N ALA A 153 4.84 7.48 17.23
CA ALA A 153 4.96 8.93 17.38
C ALA A 153 5.65 9.59 16.17
N VAL A 154 5.41 10.88 15.95
CA VAL A 154 5.89 11.62 14.76
C VAL A 154 7.14 12.45 15.00
N ALA A 155 7.85 12.24 16.12
CA ALA A 155 9.11 12.94 16.39
C ALA A 155 10.09 12.69 15.24
N ALA A 156 10.86 13.70 14.82
CA ALA A 156 11.85 13.55 13.75
C ALA A 156 13.02 12.66 14.20
N LEU A 157 13.60 11.92 13.26
CA LEU A 157 14.88 11.26 13.49
C LEU A 157 15.97 12.31 13.75
N PRO A 158 16.81 12.13 14.78
CA PRO A 158 17.89 13.07 15.07
C PRO A 158 18.98 13.00 14.00
N ASP A 159 19.73 14.09 13.80
CA ASP A 159 20.98 14.06 13.02
C ASP A 159 22.08 13.44 13.87
N GLU A 160 22.20 12.12 13.81
CA GLU A 160 23.19 11.35 14.56
C GLU A 160 24.29 10.83 13.63
N PRO A 161 25.56 10.85 14.08
CA PRO A 161 26.66 10.28 13.30
C PRO A 161 26.50 8.77 13.16
N PHE A 162 27.13 8.20 12.13
CA PHE A 162 27.15 6.75 11.95
C PHE A 162 27.90 6.06 13.11
N GLU A 163 27.24 5.09 13.75
CA GLU A 163 27.77 4.33 14.87
C GLU A 163 28.71 3.19 14.39
N SER A 164 29.92 3.55 14.01
CA SER A 164 30.92 2.58 13.51
C SER A 164 31.34 1.54 14.54
N ALA A 165 31.31 1.88 15.83
CA ALA A 165 31.65 0.96 16.92
C ALA A 165 30.71 -0.26 17.01
N ALA A 166 29.49 -0.15 16.47
CA ALA A 166 28.52 -1.23 16.44
C ALA A 166 28.73 -2.22 15.27
N VAL A 167 29.68 -1.95 14.37
CA VAL A 167 30.01 -2.80 13.21
C VAL A 167 31.39 -3.43 13.42
N THR A 168 31.43 -4.59 14.07
CA THR A 168 32.67 -5.33 14.34
C THR A 168 33.01 -6.37 13.25
N THR A 169 32.39 -6.27 12.09
CA THR A 169 32.54 -7.25 11.00
C THR A 169 33.74 -6.93 10.11
N ALA A 170 34.22 -7.92 9.36
CA ALA A 170 35.28 -7.74 8.35
C ALA A 170 34.92 -6.69 7.28
N ASP A 171 33.63 -6.34 7.17
CA ASP A 171 33.08 -5.43 6.17
C ASP A 171 33.08 -3.96 6.62
N GLY A 172 33.60 -3.64 7.81
CA GLY A 172 33.54 -2.29 8.40
C GLY A 172 34.04 -1.15 7.48
N ASP A 173 35.11 -1.40 6.73
CA ASP A 173 35.65 -0.43 5.75
C ASP A 173 34.69 -0.22 4.57
N GLN A 174 34.05 -1.29 4.08
CA GLN A 174 33.08 -1.21 2.99
C GLN A 174 31.82 -0.49 3.47
N VAL A 175 31.31 -0.84 4.65
CA VAL A 175 30.15 -0.17 5.25
C VAL A 175 30.42 1.34 5.43
N SER A 176 31.62 1.71 5.88
CA SER A 176 32.01 3.12 6.02
C SER A 176 32.00 3.86 4.68
N ARG A 177 32.44 3.23 3.58
CA ARG A 177 32.34 3.82 2.23
C ARG A 177 30.90 3.93 1.75
N LEU A 178 30.06 2.95 2.05
CA LEU A 178 28.62 2.99 1.73
C LEU A 178 27.90 4.10 2.49
N VAL A 179 28.24 4.35 3.75
CA VAL A 179 27.71 5.47 4.54
C VAL A 179 28.00 6.79 3.83
N LEU A 180 29.25 7.03 3.42
CA LEU A 180 29.62 8.27 2.72
C LEU A 180 28.89 8.43 1.38
N LEU A 181 28.61 7.34 0.67
CA LEU A 181 27.83 7.35 -0.56
C LEU A 181 26.35 7.67 -0.30
N CYS A 182 25.75 7.06 0.72
CA CYS A 182 24.36 7.32 1.11
C CYS A 182 24.19 8.75 1.64
N ASP A 183 25.14 9.24 2.44
CA ASP A 183 25.10 10.59 3.00
C ASP A 183 25.05 11.66 1.89
N ARG A 184 25.95 11.57 0.90
CA ARG A 184 25.96 12.48 -0.25
C ARG A 184 24.67 12.43 -1.07
N ALA A 185 24.09 11.24 -1.22
CA ALA A 185 22.82 11.08 -1.91
C ALA A 185 21.67 11.71 -1.13
N CYS A 186 21.63 11.54 0.19
CA CYS A 186 20.62 12.17 1.04
C CYS A 186 20.76 13.69 1.06
N ASP A 187 21.99 14.23 1.07
CA ASP A 187 22.24 15.69 0.99
C ASP A 187 21.74 16.29 -0.33
N THR A 188 21.68 15.49 -1.39
CA THR A 188 21.31 15.95 -2.74
C THR A 188 19.83 15.73 -3.04
N LEU A 189 19.28 14.58 -2.64
CA LEU A 189 17.95 14.12 -3.06
C LEU A 189 16.92 14.14 -1.92
N PHE A 190 17.35 14.08 -0.65
CA PHE A 190 16.47 13.89 0.50
C PHE A 190 16.79 14.89 1.62
N ASP A 191 16.58 14.47 2.87
CA ASP A 191 16.81 15.25 4.07
C ASP A 191 17.68 14.50 5.09
N VAL A 192 17.87 15.12 6.25
CA VAL A 192 18.64 14.57 7.35
C VAL A 192 18.01 13.32 7.98
N GLU A 193 16.68 13.19 7.97
CA GLU A 193 16.01 12.00 8.51
C GLU A 193 16.30 10.77 7.64
N HIS A 194 16.29 10.93 6.31
CA HIS A 194 16.67 9.88 5.36
C HIS A 194 18.14 9.49 5.52
N ARG A 195 19.02 10.47 5.76
CA ARG A 195 20.44 10.22 6.05
C ARG A 195 20.60 9.35 7.30
N THR A 196 19.93 9.71 8.39
CA THR A 196 19.93 8.93 9.63
C THR A 196 19.36 7.53 9.42
N ALA A 197 18.23 7.40 8.72
CA ALA A 197 17.65 6.10 8.41
C ALA A 197 18.57 5.20 7.59
N CYS A 198 19.30 5.74 6.59
CA CYS A 198 20.29 5.00 5.82
C CYS A 198 21.44 4.50 6.70
N ARG A 199 21.97 5.35 7.58
CA ARG A 199 23.04 4.99 8.54
C ARG A 199 22.59 3.86 9.47
N ARG A 200 21.38 3.97 10.04
CA ARG A 200 20.78 2.93 10.90
C ARG A 200 20.54 1.62 10.16
N LEU A 201 20.04 1.68 8.92
CA LEU A 201 19.81 0.50 8.09
C LEU A 201 21.12 -0.23 7.79
N LEU A 202 22.17 0.51 7.40
CA LEU A 202 23.50 -0.07 7.17
C LEU A 202 24.08 -0.72 8.43
N ALA A 203 24.00 -0.04 9.59
CA ALA A 203 24.45 -0.60 10.86
C ALA A 203 23.68 -1.89 11.22
N ARG A 204 22.35 -1.89 11.01
CA ARG A 204 21.50 -3.07 11.26
C ARG A 204 21.81 -4.22 10.31
N ALA A 205 21.98 -3.95 9.02
CA ALA A 205 22.34 -4.94 8.02
C ALA A 205 23.71 -5.56 8.31
N ALA A 206 24.69 -4.74 8.71
CA ALA A 206 26.03 -5.20 9.02
C ALA A 206 26.04 -6.09 10.28
N ARG A 207 25.32 -5.71 11.34
CA ARG A 207 25.16 -6.53 12.56
C ARG A 207 24.52 -7.89 12.29
N ARG A 208 23.66 -7.99 11.28
CA ARG A 208 23.00 -9.23 10.87
C ARG A 208 23.86 -10.12 9.98
N GLY A 209 25.00 -9.62 9.47
CA GLY A 209 25.80 -10.32 8.47
C GLY A 209 25.04 -10.48 7.15
N SER A 210 24.32 -9.44 6.70
CA SER A 210 23.56 -9.49 5.45
C SER A 210 24.46 -9.88 4.26
N THR A 211 23.92 -10.73 3.38
CA THR A 211 24.58 -11.14 2.13
C THR A 211 24.82 -10.00 1.17
N VAL A 212 24.18 -8.84 1.39
CA VAL A 212 24.40 -7.63 0.59
C VAL A 212 25.86 -7.20 0.58
N PHE A 213 26.61 -7.46 1.67
CA PHE A 213 28.04 -7.13 1.79
C PHE A 213 28.94 -8.26 1.29
N SER A 214 28.38 -9.42 0.96
CA SER A 214 29.17 -10.57 0.52
C SER A 214 29.68 -10.41 -0.91
N GLY A 215 30.98 -10.67 -1.09
CA GLY A 215 31.65 -10.69 -2.39
C GLY A 215 32.05 -9.32 -2.95
N ARG A 216 32.57 -9.30 -4.19
CA ARG A 216 32.95 -8.06 -4.90
C ARG A 216 31.76 -7.43 -5.61
N ARG A 217 30.78 -6.94 -4.84
CA ARG A 217 29.65 -6.16 -5.38
C ARG A 217 30.03 -4.69 -5.58
N ASP A 218 29.37 -4.02 -6.52
CA ASP A 218 29.56 -2.60 -6.82
C ASP A 218 29.02 -1.72 -5.67
N GLU A 219 29.90 -0.96 -5.02
CA GLU A 219 29.57 -0.08 -3.89
C GLU A 219 28.53 0.98 -4.24
N ARG A 220 28.53 1.49 -5.49
CA ARG A 220 27.52 2.47 -5.92
C ARG A 220 26.14 1.84 -5.98
N ARG A 221 26.06 0.62 -6.51
CA ARG A 221 24.79 -0.12 -6.60
C ARG A 221 24.26 -0.50 -5.23
N MET A 222 25.12 -0.92 -4.31
CA MET A 222 24.75 -1.20 -2.92
C MET A 222 24.22 0.05 -2.21
N ALA A 223 24.93 1.18 -2.30
CA ALA A 223 24.47 2.43 -1.70
C ALA A 223 23.15 2.91 -2.31
N ALA A 224 22.98 2.80 -3.63
CA ALA A 224 21.73 3.12 -4.31
C ALA A 224 20.57 2.26 -3.81
N ALA A 225 20.78 0.96 -3.58
CA ALA A 225 19.76 0.06 -3.04
C ALA A 225 19.36 0.43 -1.60
N VAL A 226 20.30 0.86 -0.76
CA VAL A 226 20.01 1.34 0.61
C VAL A 226 19.14 2.60 0.57
N VAL A 227 19.54 3.60 -0.23
CA VAL A 227 18.79 4.86 -0.37
C VAL A 227 17.41 4.60 -0.97
N TYR A 228 17.32 3.75 -1.98
CA TYR A 228 16.06 3.29 -2.55
C TYR A 228 15.18 2.62 -1.49
N ALA A 229 15.74 1.71 -0.69
CA ALA A 229 15.00 0.98 0.32
C ALA A 229 14.38 1.92 1.38
N VAL A 230 15.18 2.85 1.89
CA VAL A 230 14.72 3.87 2.85
C VAL A 230 13.67 4.77 2.21
N GLY A 231 13.89 5.25 0.99
CA GLY A 231 12.95 6.15 0.32
C GLY A 231 11.60 5.50 0.01
N ILE A 232 11.58 4.22 -0.38
CA ILE A 232 10.33 3.47 -0.59
C ILE A 232 9.59 3.24 0.73
N ALA A 233 10.27 2.76 1.77
CA ALA A 233 9.65 2.54 3.08
C ALA A 233 9.08 3.83 3.68
N ASN A 234 9.67 4.98 3.35
CA ASN A 234 9.25 6.31 3.78
C ASN A 234 8.31 7.02 2.79
N ARG A 235 7.81 6.32 1.76
CA ARG A 235 6.89 6.87 0.75
C ARG A 235 7.41 8.19 0.14
N SER A 236 8.73 8.31 0.04
CA SER A 236 9.45 9.51 -0.41
C SER A 236 10.06 9.34 -1.80
N ILE A 237 10.19 8.09 -2.26
CA ILE A 237 10.48 7.76 -3.66
C ILE A 237 9.20 7.28 -4.31
N GLY A 238 8.88 7.86 -5.47
CA GLY A 238 7.91 7.31 -6.39
C GLY A 238 7.18 8.38 -7.20
N SER A 239 6.34 7.97 -8.14
CA SER A 239 5.55 8.94 -8.93
C SER A 239 4.67 9.81 -8.03
N GLY A 240 4.59 11.10 -8.35
CA GLY A 240 3.94 12.11 -7.49
C GLY A 240 4.73 12.50 -6.22
N ARG A 241 5.93 11.94 -6.00
CA ARG A 241 6.83 12.32 -4.91
C ARG A 241 7.94 13.27 -5.40
N SER A 242 8.67 13.85 -4.45
CA SER A 242 9.78 14.76 -4.75
C SER A 242 10.99 14.07 -5.39
N VAL A 243 11.12 12.75 -5.21
CA VAL A 243 12.21 11.95 -5.78
C VAL A 243 11.64 10.77 -6.55
N LEU A 244 12.10 10.57 -7.78
CA LEU A 244 11.76 9.41 -8.59
C LEU A 244 12.87 8.36 -8.52
N VAL A 245 12.52 7.11 -8.81
CA VAL A 245 13.52 6.00 -8.89
C VAL A 245 14.64 6.34 -9.88
N ARG A 246 14.31 7.02 -10.99
CA ARG A 246 15.28 7.47 -11.99
C ARG A 246 16.28 8.48 -11.44
N ASP A 247 15.90 9.31 -10.48
CA ASP A 247 16.78 10.33 -9.91
C ASP A 247 17.86 9.67 -9.04
N VAL A 248 17.48 8.63 -8.28
CA VAL A 248 18.43 7.79 -7.54
C VAL A 248 19.37 7.07 -8.52
N GLN A 249 18.84 6.45 -9.58
CA GLN A 249 19.66 5.77 -10.58
C GLN A 249 20.66 6.73 -11.26
N THR A 250 20.20 7.93 -11.61
CA THR A 250 21.05 8.98 -12.21
C THR A 250 22.12 9.45 -11.24
N HIS A 251 21.78 9.71 -9.96
CA HIS A 251 22.74 10.15 -8.95
C HIS A 251 23.90 9.15 -8.79
N PHE A 252 23.60 7.86 -8.76
CA PHE A 252 24.61 6.80 -8.61
C PHE A 252 25.25 6.36 -9.94
N GLY A 253 24.73 6.82 -11.07
CA GLY A 253 25.23 6.45 -12.41
C GLY A 253 24.99 4.99 -12.75
N ILE A 254 23.92 4.39 -12.25
CA ILE A 254 23.60 2.97 -12.42
C ILE A 254 22.45 2.76 -13.41
N LYS A 255 22.42 1.57 -14.02
CA LYS A 255 21.33 1.12 -14.89
C LYS A 255 20.71 -0.16 -14.32
N GLY A 256 19.38 -0.26 -14.38
CA GLY A 256 18.63 -1.46 -14.01
C GLY A 256 17.95 -1.41 -12.65
N SER A 257 17.23 -2.48 -12.33
CA SER A 257 16.42 -2.60 -11.11
C SER A 257 17.28 -2.60 -9.84
N LEU A 258 16.76 -1.94 -8.81
CA LEU A 258 17.28 -1.91 -7.45
C LEU A 258 16.51 -2.83 -6.48
N SER A 259 15.33 -3.32 -6.90
CA SER A 259 14.40 -4.03 -6.02
C SER A 259 14.99 -5.29 -5.41
N ASP A 260 15.69 -6.12 -6.19
CA ASP A 260 16.24 -7.39 -5.70
C ASP A 260 17.30 -7.15 -4.60
N LEU A 261 18.17 -6.15 -4.81
CA LEU A 261 19.21 -5.82 -3.84
C LEU A 261 18.63 -5.13 -2.61
N ALA A 262 17.57 -4.34 -2.77
CA ALA A 262 16.84 -3.74 -1.67
C ALA A 262 16.06 -4.79 -0.84
N ALA A 263 15.57 -5.84 -1.48
CA ALA A 263 14.89 -6.94 -0.79
C ALA A 263 15.84 -7.68 0.18
N GLU A 264 17.14 -7.81 -0.15
CA GLU A 264 18.16 -8.37 0.76
C GLU A 264 18.36 -7.52 2.05
N LEU A 265 17.89 -6.27 2.07
CA LEU A 265 17.95 -5.36 3.22
C LEU A 265 16.69 -5.41 4.09
N GLN A 266 15.61 -6.07 3.62
CA GLN A 266 14.37 -6.17 4.38
C GLN A 266 14.58 -6.93 5.69
N CYS A 267 13.79 -6.55 6.70
CA CYS A 267 13.67 -7.35 7.90
C CYS A 267 12.61 -8.42 7.65
N PRO A 268 12.84 -9.71 7.95
CA PRO A 268 11.79 -10.71 7.93
C PRO A 268 10.82 -10.37 9.07
N ALA A 269 9.81 -9.56 8.79
CA ALA A 269 8.86 -9.07 9.80
C ALA A 269 7.46 -9.67 9.64
N VAL A 270 7.11 -10.27 8.50
CA VAL A 270 5.82 -10.93 8.29
C VAL A 270 6.04 -12.11 7.32
N PRO A 271 5.51 -13.32 7.57
CA PRO A 271 5.52 -14.36 6.55
C PRO A 271 4.81 -13.81 5.30
N ALA A 272 5.53 -13.78 4.18
CA ALA A 272 4.98 -13.36 2.90
C ALA A 272 3.68 -14.15 2.65
N ASP A 273 2.56 -13.45 2.62
CA ASP A 273 1.23 -14.00 2.40
C ASP A 273 0.99 -14.33 0.93
N GLY A 274 1.97 -15.03 0.32
CA GLY A 274 1.91 -15.56 -1.04
C GLY A 274 1.76 -14.53 -2.16
N ARG A 275 1.63 -13.23 -1.85
CA ARG A 275 1.50 -12.16 -2.84
C ARG A 275 2.88 -11.60 -3.16
N GLU A 276 3.31 -11.78 -4.41
CA GLU A 276 4.60 -11.33 -4.98
C GLU A 276 4.83 -9.80 -4.96
N SER A 277 3.96 -9.01 -4.30
CA SER A 277 3.98 -7.53 -4.37
C SER A 277 3.66 -6.85 -3.04
N ALA A 278 4.15 -7.36 -1.91
CA ALA A 278 4.19 -6.57 -0.68
C ALA A 278 5.17 -5.40 -0.86
N PRO A 279 4.80 -4.16 -0.45
CA PRO A 279 5.72 -3.03 -0.51
C PRO A 279 6.99 -3.33 0.31
N LEU A 280 8.09 -2.68 -0.04
CA LEU A 280 9.35 -2.89 0.66
C LEU A 280 9.28 -2.29 2.07
N HIS A 281 9.26 -3.13 3.09
CA HIS A 281 9.18 -2.72 4.50
C HIS A 281 10.45 -3.06 5.27
N LEU A 282 10.92 -2.13 6.10
CA LEU A 282 12.16 -2.28 6.88
C LEU A 282 11.94 -2.86 8.28
N GLY A 283 10.68 -3.00 8.71
CA GLY A 283 10.27 -3.66 9.94
C GLY A 283 10.79 -2.99 11.21
N SER A 284 10.85 -1.66 11.22
CA SER A 284 11.29 -0.88 12.37
C SER A 284 10.90 0.59 12.25
N ALA A 285 10.18 1.09 13.24
CA ALA A 285 9.85 2.51 13.38
C ALA A 285 11.08 3.43 13.41
N GLU A 286 12.26 2.92 13.82
CA GLU A 286 13.51 3.68 13.92
C GLU A 286 14.13 4.02 12.55
N LEU A 287 13.66 3.38 11.49
CA LEU A 287 14.10 3.59 10.10
C LEU A 287 13.12 4.48 9.31
N LEU A 288 12.05 4.92 9.97
CA LEU A 288 11.04 5.78 9.39
C LEU A 288 11.30 7.24 9.77
N THR A 289 11.06 8.14 8.82
CA THR A 289 11.03 9.59 8.99
C THR A 289 9.75 10.01 9.70
N SER A 290 9.71 11.25 10.19
CA SER A 290 8.49 11.85 10.74
C SER A 290 7.34 11.83 9.73
N ALA A 291 7.62 12.12 8.45
CA ALA A 291 6.64 12.10 7.37
C ALA A 291 6.13 10.69 7.07
N GLY A 292 7.02 9.70 7.00
CA GLY A 292 6.65 8.29 6.84
C GLY A 292 5.75 7.79 7.97
N ARG A 293 6.10 8.11 9.23
CA ARG A 293 5.28 7.75 10.41
C ARG A 293 3.91 8.44 10.40
N LYS A 294 3.80 9.69 9.95
CA LYS A 294 2.51 10.39 9.81
C LYS A 294 1.58 9.66 8.85
N HIS A 295 2.09 9.16 7.74
CA HIS A 295 1.28 8.42 6.77
C HIS A 295 0.79 7.10 7.37
N ILE A 296 1.67 6.31 8.00
CA ILE A 296 1.29 5.06 8.69
C ILE A 296 0.24 5.33 9.77
N ILE A 297 0.37 6.41 10.55
CA ILE A 297 -0.62 6.81 11.56
C ILE A 297 -1.97 7.12 10.93
N ALA A 298 -2.00 7.87 9.83
CA ALA A 298 -3.25 8.18 9.14
C ALA A 298 -3.97 6.91 8.66
N GLU A 299 -3.23 5.98 8.05
CA GLU A 299 -3.79 4.70 7.59
C GLU A 299 -4.25 3.81 8.75
N ARG A 300 -3.49 3.78 9.86
CA ARG A 300 -3.87 3.07 11.08
C ARG A 300 -5.17 3.62 11.66
N ASP A 301 -5.26 4.94 11.77
CA ASP A 301 -6.41 5.61 12.37
C ASP A 301 -7.67 5.39 11.52
N GLU A 302 -7.55 5.42 10.19
CA GLU A 302 -8.60 5.06 9.25
C GLU A 302 -9.06 3.60 9.43
N ALA A 303 -8.12 2.65 9.45
CA ALA A 303 -8.44 1.24 9.64
C ALA A 303 -9.14 0.98 10.99
N LEU A 304 -8.71 1.65 12.06
CA LEU A 304 -9.33 1.54 13.38
C LEU A 304 -10.74 2.14 13.43
N VAL A 305 -11.04 3.18 12.66
CA VAL A 305 -12.41 3.71 12.53
C VAL A 305 -13.32 2.61 11.97
N TRP A 306 -12.89 1.93 10.92
CA TRP A 306 -13.65 0.87 10.28
C TRP A 306 -13.86 -0.35 11.17
N VAL A 307 -12.79 -0.86 11.79
CA VAL A 307 -12.91 -1.98 12.74
C VAL A 307 -13.91 -1.67 13.86
N ARG A 308 -13.91 -0.44 14.38
CA ARG A 308 -14.86 -0.02 15.42
C ARG A 308 -16.28 0.15 14.92
N ALA A 309 -16.47 0.70 13.72
CA ALA A 309 -17.79 0.89 13.13
C ALA A 309 -18.49 -0.46 12.96
N VAL A 310 -17.81 -1.42 12.33
CA VAL A 310 -18.34 -2.77 12.07
C VAL A 310 -18.58 -3.54 13.36
N ALA A 311 -17.65 -3.46 14.33
CA ALA A 311 -17.86 -4.07 15.65
C ALA A 311 -19.08 -3.48 16.40
N THR A 312 -19.41 -2.21 16.15
CA THR A 312 -20.59 -1.56 16.77
C THR A 312 -21.88 -1.98 16.07
N GLU A 313 -21.87 -2.19 14.75
CA GLU A 313 -23.00 -2.70 13.97
C GLU A 313 -23.31 -4.15 14.37
N LEU A 314 -22.30 -5.02 14.40
CA LEU A 314 -22.40 -6.39 14.92
C LEU A 314 -22.90 -6.44 16.38
N GLY A 315 -22.52 -5.46 17.20
CA GLY A 315 -22.99 -5.33 18.59
C GLY A 315 -24.42 -4.78 18.74
N ARG A 316 -24.99 -4.17 17.70
CA ARG A 316 -26.36 -3.60 17.70
C ARG A 316 -27.43 -4.61 17.27
N GLU A 317 -27.07 -5.66 16.54
CA GLU A 317 -28.02 -6.70 16.10
C GLU A 317 -28.20 -7.84 17.12
N GLY A 318 -27.34 -7.89 18.15
CA GLY A 318 -27.39 -8.86 19.24
C GLY A 318 -28.40 -8.59 20.37
N ARG A 319 -29.63 -8.15 20.09
CA ARG A 319 -30.72 -8.22 21.10
C ARG A 319 -32.04 -8.70 20.49
N PRO A 320 -32.31 -10.02 20.47
CA PRO A 320 -33.67 -10.49 20.34
C PRO A 320 -34.45 -10.04 21.58
N ASP A 321 -35.56 -9.36 21.33
CA ASP A 321 -36.48 -8.85 22.33
C ASP A 321 -36.98 -9.99 23.23
N ARG A 322 -36.60 -9.96 24.52
CA ARG A 322 -37.21 -10.82 25.56
C ARG A 322 -38.59 -10.30 25.92
N ARG A 323 -39.48 -10.07 24.95
CA ARG A 323 -40.90 -9.79 25.17
C ARG A 323 -41.74 -10.24 23.97
N ALA A 324 -41.96 -11.55 23.89
CA ALA A 324 -43.22 -12.08 23.38
C ALA A 324 -43.46 -13.45 24.02
N ALA A 325 -43.94 -13.44 25.26
CA ALA A 325 -44.77 -14.54 25.72
C ALA A 325 -46.20 -14.24 25.23
N PRO A 326 -46.84 -15.14 24.47
CA PRO A 326 -48.27 -15.30 24.52
C PRO A 326 -48.61 -16.48 25.43
N SER A 327 -49.32 -16.13 26.50
CA SER A 327 -50.29 -16.87 27.31
C SER A 327 -50.36 -18.40 27.21
#